data_AF-C5X020-F1
#
_entry.id   AF-C5X020-F1
#
_cell.length_a   1.000
_cell.length_b   1.000
_cell.length_c   1.000
_cell.angle_alpha   90.00
_cell.angle_beta   90.00
_cell.angle_gamma   90.00
#
_symmetry.space_group_name_H-M   'P 1'
#
loop_
_entity.id
_entity.type
_entity.pdbx_description
1 polymer ?
#
loop_
_entity_poly.entity_id
_entity_poly.type
_entity_poly.pdbx_seq_one_letter_code
_entity_poly.pdbx_strand_id
1 'polypeptide(L)'
;MSAPKPIYQLISHVILDLDGTLLNTGSIVNKVVKTFLAKNGKTWDSKKAHKLVGKTPYEAAAVVLEDYGLPYSSEEFLSLITPMLSEQWCNIKPLPGANRLIKHLRSNGVPTALASNSPRSDIFAKISHQGWKESFSAIVGGDEVEKGKPSPDIFLEAAKRMNATPSNCLVIEDSLPGVAAGKAAGMHVIAVPSVPKKTVEFSSADEVIDSLLELRPEKWGLPPFNDWIEGTLPIEPWFIGGPVIKGFGRGSKVLGIPTANLPAENFADVVSEHTSGVYFGWAGLSTRGIYKMVMSIGWNPYFDNTEKTVEPWLLHNFGEDFYGEELRLAIVGYIRPEANFPSLESLIERIHEDGKIAEKALDLPIYARYKDSPYLRNPLQQGSASDGSQAEQNSK
;
A
#
# COMPACT_ATOMS: atom_id res chain seq x y z
N MET A 1 28.17 -22.47 -23.82
CA MET A 1 26.92 -21.95 -24.43
C MET A 1 25.97 -21.67 -23.29
N SER A 2 25.59 -20.42 -23.06
CA SER A 2 24.57 -20.11 -22.06
C SER A 2 23.24 -20.71 -22.49
N ALA A 3 22.50 -21.33 -21.58
CA ALA A 3 21.14 -21.76 -21.84
C ALA A 3 20.32 -20.60 -22.44
N PRO A 4 19.46 -20.85 -23.44
CA PRO A 4 18.58 -19.80 -23.96
C PRO A 4 17.76 -19.24 -22.80
N LYS A 5 17.77 -17.91 -22.64
CA LYS A 5 16.85 -17.23 -21.72
C LYS A 5 15.43 -17.67 -22.09
N PRO A 6 14.59 -18.10 -21.14
CA PRO A 6 13.23 -18.47 -21.47
C PRO A 6 12.57 -17.29 -22.18
N ILE A 7 12.00 -17.57 -23.36
CA ILE A 7 11.12 -16.64 -24.04
C ILE A 7 9.88 -16.58 -23.15
N TYR A 8 9.79 -15.56 -22.29
CA TYR A 8 8.53 -15.28 -21.61
C TYR A 8 7.48 -15.11 -22.71
N GLN A 9 6.40 -15.89 -22.67
CA GLN A 9 5.22 -15.57 -23.47
C GLN A 9 4.84 -14.13 -23.10
N LEU A 10 4.78 -13.25 -24.09
CA LEU A 10 4.55 -11.83 -23.86
C LEU A 10 3.18 -11.66 -23.23
N ILE A 11 3.16 -11.23 -21.96
CA ILE A 11 1.93 -10.81 -21.31
C ILE A 11 1.34 -9.68 -22.16
N SER A 12 0.05 -9.79 -22.46
CA SER A 12 -0.68 -8.77 -23.21
C SER A 12 -1.88 -8.23 -22.44
N HIS A 13 -2.30 -8.92 -21.38
CA HIS A 13 -3.48 -8.58 -20.59
C HIS A 13 -3.14 -8.63 -19.11
N VAL A 14 -3.74 -7.74 -18.33
CA VAL A 14 -3.57 -7.71 -16.86
C VAL A 14 -4.92 -7.94 -16.19
N ILE A 15 -4.96 -8.75 -15.15
CA ILE A 15 -6.14 -8.94 -14.31
C ILE A 15 -5.76 -8.55 -12.88
N LEU A 16 -6.43 -7.54 -12.35
CA LEU A 16 -6.16 -7.01 -11.03
C LEU A 16 -7.22 -7.54 -10.06
N ASP A 17 -6.76 -8.11 -8.94
CA ASP A 17 -7.62 -8.18 -7.76
C ASP A 17 -7.89 -6.76 -7.19
N LEU A 18 -8.92 -6.63 -6.36
CA LEU A 18 -9.35 -5.37 -5.77
C LEU A 18 -8.99 -5.24 -4.28
N ASP A 19 -9.43 -6.20 -3.48
CA ASP A 19 -9.56 -6.10 -2.03
C ASP A 19 -8.26 -6.53 -1.34
N GLY A 20 -7.43 -5.58 -0.91
CA GLY A 20 -6.09 -5.86 -0.38
C GLY A 20 -4.99 -5.75 -1.43
N THR A 21 -5.34 -5.73 -2.72
CA THR A 21 -4.42 -5.49 -3.83
C THR A 21 -4.41 -4.03 -4.30
N LEU A 22 -5.57 -3.49 -4.69
CA LEU A 22 -5.69 -2.10 -5.15
C LEU A 22 -6.23 -1.15 -4.08
N LEU A 23 -7.06 -1.67 -3.18
CA LEU A 23 -7.76 -0.91 -2.15
C LEU A 23 -7.50 -1.48 -0.76
N ASN A 24 -7.30 -0.63 0.24
CA ASN A 24 -7.17 -1.04 1.64
C ASN A 24 -8.56 -1.31 2.28
N THR A 25 -9.26 -2.33 1.79
CA THR A 25 -10.62 -2.65 2.27
C THR A 25 -10.61 -3.35 3.63
N GLY A 26 -9.52 -4.04 3.97
CA GLY A 26 -9.33 -4.71 5.27
C GLY A 26 -9.49 -3.76 6.47
N SER A 27 -9.02 -2.52 6.37
CA SER A 27 -9.19 -1.50 7.43
C SER A 27 -10.67 -1.22 7.74
N ILE A 28 -11.49 -1.07 6.71
CA ILE A 28 -12.92 -0.81 6.85
C ILE A 28 -13.66 -2.04 7.38
N VAL A 29 -13.37 -3.20 6.82
CA VAL A 29 -13.95 -4.48 7.28
C VAL A 29 -13.66 -4.68 8.77
N ASN A 30 -12.41 -4.50 9.19
CA ASN A 30 -12.01 -4.61 10.59
C ASN A 30 -12.78 -3.63 11.49
N LYS A 31 -12.93 -2.37 11.07
CA LYS A 31 -13.69 -1.36 11.83
C LYS A 31 -15.15 -1.77 11.99
N VAL A 32 -15.80 -2.16 10.90
CA VAL A 32 -17.23 -2.52 10.90
C VAL A 32 -17.47 -3.81 11.70
N VAL A 33 -16.66 -4.85 11.50
CA VAL A 33 -16.75 -6.11 12.27
C VAL A 33 -16.51 -5.84 13.75
N LYS A 34 -15.52 -5.01 14.11
CA LYS A 34 -15.27 -4.60 15.51
C LYS A 34 -16.49 -3.90 16.12
N THR A 35 -17.10 -2.97 15.40
CA THR A 35 -18.33 -2.28 15.86
C THR A 35 -19.50 -3.26 16.03
N PHE A 36 -19.68 -4.19 15.09
CA PHE A 36 -20.74 -5.20 15.17
C PHE A 36 -20.54 -6.14 16.36
N LEU A 37 -19.31 -6.63 16.58
CA LEU A 37 -18.97 -7.51 17.69
C LEU A 37 -19.18 -6.83 19.04
N ALA A 38 -18.77 -5.57 19.18
CA ALA A 38 -18.98 -4.80 20.40
C ALA A 38 -20.46 -4.69 20.77
N LYS A 39 -21.35 -4.47 19.79
CA LYS A 39 -22.81 -4.45 20.00
C LYS A 39 -23.36 -5.80 20.48
N ASN A 40 -22.66 -6.89 20.20
CA ASN A 40 -23.01 -8.25 20.60
C ASN A 40 -22.23 -8.75 21.83
N GLY A 41 -21.58 -7.84 22.57
CA GLY A 41 -20.82 -8.19 23.77
C GLY A 41 -19.53 -8.99 23.49
N LYS A 42 -19.00 -8.91 22.27
CA LYS A 42 -17.75 -9.58 21.84
C LYS A 42 -16.65 -8.55 21.57
N THR A 43 -15.40 -8.98 21.67
CA THR A 43 -14.23 -8.14 21.40
C THR A 43 -13.50 -8.65 20.16
N TRP A 44 -13.32 -7.81 19.15
CA TRP A 44 -12.56 -8.18 17.95
C TRP A 44 -11.09 -8.43 18.27
N ASP A 45 -10.56 -9.52 17.71
CA ASP A 45 -9.14 -9.87 17.76
C ASP A 45 -8.53 -9.54 16.40
N SER A 46 -7.73 -8.48 16.35
CA SER A 46 -7.07 -8.04 15.12
C SER A 46 -6.17 -9.11 14.52
N LYS A 47 -5.66 -10.05 15.33
CA LYS A 47 -4.85 -11.18 14.84
C LYS A 47 -5.67 -12.13 13.97
N LYS A 48 -7.01 -12.16 14.07
CA LYS A 48 -7.88 -12.99 13.24
C LYS A 48 -8.21 -12.37 11.88
N ALA A 49 -7.87 -11.10 11.64
CA ALA A 49 -8.18 -10.41 10.38
C ALA A 49 -7.63 -11.13 9.13
N HIS A 50 -6.43 -11.72 9.23
CA HIS A 50 -5.82 -12.46 8.12
C HIS A 50 -6.63 -13.68 7.67
N LYS A 51 -7.48 -14.26 8.53
CA LYS A 51 -8.35 -15.40 8.17
C LYS A 51 -9.42 -15.01 7.16
N LEU A 52 -9.73 -13.72 7.04
CA LEU A 52 -10.77 -13.20 6.16
C LEU A 52 -10.24 -12.84 4.75
N VAL A 53 -8.92 -12.69 4.61
CA VAL A 53 -8.28 -12.22 3.37
C VAL A 53 -8.54 -13.18 2.20
N GLY A 54 -8.95 -12.64 1.06
CA GLY A 54 -9.22 -13.38 -0.18
C GLY A 54 -10.50 -14.25 -0.18
N LYS A 55 -11.23 -14.35 0.93
CA LYS A 55 -12.47 -15.14 1.02
C LYS A 55 -13.64 -14.46 0.33
N THR A 56 -14.65 -15.23 -0.07
CA THR A 56 -15.96 -14.68 -0.40
C THR A 56 -16.60 -14.06 0.85
N PRO A 57 -17.50 -13.07 0.71
CA PRO A 57 -18.22 -12.51 1.86
C PRO A 57 -18.93 -13.57 2.70
N TYR A 58 -19.50 -14.59 2.06
CA TYR A 58 -20.18 -15.70 2.74
C TYR A 58 -19.22 -16.54 3.59
N GLU A 59 -18.07 -16.92 3.05
CA GLU A 59 -17.05 -17.65 3.82
C GLU A 59 -16.46 -16.79 4.94
N ALA A 60 -16.24 -15.49 4.70
CA ALA A 60 -15.75 -14.56 5.72
C ALA A 60 -16.77 -14.40 6.86
N ALA A 61 -18.07 -14.31 6.54
CA ALA A 61 -19.14 -14.30 7.52
C ALA A 61 -19.14 -15.56 8.37
N ALA A 62 -19.07 -16.74 7.75
CA ALA A 62 -19.00 -18.02 8.45
C ALA A 62 -17.83 -18.07 9.45
N VAL A 63 -16.64 -17.61 9.04
CA VAL A 63 -15.46 -17.54 9.92
C VAL A 63 -15.71 -16.63 11.11
N VAL A 64 -16.27 -15.43 10.92
CA VAL A 64 -16.56 -14.50 12.03
C VAL A 64 -17.61 -15.09 12.98
N LEU A 65 -18.67 -15.69 12.45
CA LEU A 65 -19.73 -16.29 13.27
C LEU A 65 -19.21 -17.43 14.14
N GLU A 66 -18.39 -18.31 13.56
CA GLU A 66 -17.76 -19.42 14.26
C GLU A 66 -16.76 -18.92 15.31
N ASP A 67 -15.84 -18.01 14.94
CA ASP A 67 -14.77 -17.52 15.82
C ASP A 67 -15.30 -16.79 17.07
N TYR A 68 -16.53 -16.28 17.02
CA TYR A 68 -17.15 -15.50 18.09
C TYR A 68 -18.40 -16.14 18.71
N GLY A 69 -18.85 -17.29 18.19
CA GLY A 69 -20.04 -17.99 18.66
C GLY A 69 -21.29 -17.10 18.61
N LEU A 70 -21.52 -16.46 17.45
CA LEU A 70 -22.66 -15.58 17.23
C LEU A 70 -23.89 -16.36 16.73
N PRO A 71 -25.11 -16.05 17.20
CA PRO A 71 -26.32 -16.82 16.91
C PRO A 71 -27.02 -16.35 15.61
N TYR A 72 -26.27 -16.19 14.52
CA TYR A 72 -26.79 -15.79 13.21
C TYR A 72 -26.42 -16.82 12.14
N SER A 73 -27.22 -16.93 11.08
CA SER A 73 -26.74 -17.52 9.82
C SER A 73 -25.79 -16.57 9.10
N SER A 74 -25.04 -17.08 8.11
CA SER A 74 -24.16 -16.24 7.29
C SER A 74 -24.94 -15.19 6.50
N GLU A 75 -26.13 -15.54 6.01
CA GLU A 75 -27.05 -14.63 5.30
C GLU A 75 -27.59 -13.52 6.20
N GLU A 76 -27.99 -13.87 7.43
CA GLU A 76 -28.45 -12.90 8.42
C GLU A 76 -27.33 -11.93 8.79
N PHE A 77 -26.13 -12.44 9.07
CA PHE A 77 -24.96 -11.63 9.37
C PHE A 77 -24.58 -10.70 8.22
N LEU A 78 -24.56 -11.21 6.98
CA LEU A 78 -24.28 -10.40 5.79
C LEU A 78 -25.33 -9.30 5.62
N SER A 79 -26.61 -9.60 5.82
CA SER A 79 -27.69 -8.61 5.72
C SER A 79 -27.54 -7.48 6.75
N LEU A 80 -26.99 -7.78 7.94
CA LEU A 80 -26.74 -6.80 8.99
C LEU A 80 -25.49 -5.94 8.72
N ILE A 81 -24.43 -6.53 8.15
CA ILE A 81 -23.13 -5.86 8.00
C ILE A 81 -22.98 -5.10 6.67
N THR A 82 -23.66 -5.55 5.60
CA THR A 82 -23.55 -4.98 4.25
C THR A 82 -23.89 -3.48 4.20
N PRO A 83 -24.95 -2.98 4.87
CA PRO A 83 -25.24 -1.55 4.90
C PRO A 83 -24.12 -0.75 5.59
N MET A 84 -23.61 -1.27 6.72
CA MET A 84 -22.53 -0.63 7.47
C MET A 84 -21.23 -0.54 6.66
N LEU A 85 -20.95 -1.55 5.83
CA LEU A 85 -19.81 -1.55 4.91
C LEU A 85 -20.03 -0.55 3.76
N SER A 86 -21.22 -0.57 3.16
CA SER A 86 -21.59 0.26 2.01
C SER A 86 -21.46 1.76 2.32
N GLU A 87 -21.84 2.17 3.52
CA GLU A 87 -21.68 3.55 4.02
C GLU A 87 -20.22 4.01 4.13
N GLN A 88 -19.26 3.08 4.16
CA GLN A 88 -17.85 3.39 4.37
C GLN A 88 -17.02 3.29 3.09
N TRP A 89 -17.56 2.76 1.98
CA TRP A 89 -16.81 2.57 0.73
C TRP A 89 -16.24 3.87 0.13
N CYS A 90 -16.91 5.00 0.36
CA CYS A 90 -16.42 6.32 -0.06
C CYS A 90 -15.13 6.76 0.66
N ASN A 91 -14.82 6.16 1.81
CA ASN A 91 -13.64 6.48 2.61
C ASN A 91 -12.45 5.55 2.32
N ILE A 92 -12.60 4.59 1.39
CA ILE A 92 -11.50 3.66 1.05
C ILE A 92 -10.40 4.43 0.33
N LYS A 93 -9.16 4.20 0.77
CA LYS A 93 -7.96 4.69 0.11
C LYS A 93 -7.35 3.63 -0.82
N PRO A 94 -6.89 4.03 -2.02
CA PRO A 94 -6.01 3.21 -2.84
C PRO A 94 -4.74 2.81 -2.09
N LEU A 95 -4.26 1.60 -2.33
CA LEU A 95 -2.96 1.16 -1.84
C LEU A 95 -1.82 1.85 -2.61
N PRO A 96 -0.63 2.04 -2.00
CA PRO A 96 0.51 2.66 -2.64
C PRO A 96 0.84 2.01 -3.99
N GLY A 97 0.81 2.80 -5.07
CA GLY A 97 1.07 2.34 -6.44
C GLY A 97 -0.16 1.94 -7.26
N ALA A 98 -1.34 1.77 -6.66
CA ALA A 98 -2.56 1.36 -7.38
C ALA A 98 -2.97 2.36 -8.48
N ASN A 99 -3.11 3.65 -8.11
CA ASN A 99 -3.42 4.72 -9.06
C ASN A 99 -2.38 4.82 -10.19
N ARG A 100 -1.10 4.69 -9.84
CA ARG A 100 0.03 4.72 -10.78
C ARG A 100 -0.08 3.57 -11.79
N LEU A 101 -0.32 2.36 -11.32
CA LEU A 101 -0.47 1.17 -12.15
C LEU A 101 -1.66 1.29 -13.10
N ILE A 102 -2.86 1.62 -12.59
CA ILE A 102 -4.08 1.72 -13.41
C ILE A 102 -3.92 2.79 -14.50
N LYS A 103 -3.41 3.96 -14.13
CA LYS A 103 -3.13 5.05 -15.09
C LYS A 103 -2.13 4.61 -16.16
N HIS A 104 -1.07 3.91 -15.75
CA HIS A 104 -0.01 3.44 -16.65
C HIS A 104 -0.54 2.43 -17.67
N LEU A 105 -1.26 1.39 -17.21
CA LEU A 105 -1.83 0.36 -18.09
C LEU A 105 -2.79 0.99 -19.10
N ARG A 106 -3.69 1.87 -18.63
CA ARG A 106 -4.64 2.59 -19.49
C ARG A 106 -3.93 3.46 -20.53
N SER A 107 -2.93 4.25 -20.12
CA SER A 107 -2.22 5.17 -21.02
C SER A 107 -1.42 4.44 -22.10
N ASN A 108 -1.03 3.20 -21.83
CA ASN A 108 -0.32 2.34 -22.80
C ASN A 108 -1.25 1.38 -23.55
N GLY A 109 -2.56 1.49 -23.37
CA GLY A 109 -3.54 0.66 -24.06
C GLY A 109 -3.47 -0.83 -23.71
N VAL A 110 -2.97 -1.18 -22.52
CA VAL A 110 -2.93 -2.58 -22.05
C VAL A 110 -4.33 -2.96 -21.55
N PRO A 111 -5.02 -3.93 -22.18
CA PRO A 111 -6.33 -4.38 -21.71
C PRO A 111 -6.23 -4.92 -20.28
N THR A 112 -7.09 -4.39 -19.42
CA THR A 112 -7.05 -4.67 -17.98
C THR A 112 -8.44 -5.07 -17.50
N ALA A 113 -8.52 -6.16 -16.74
CA ALA A 113 -9.74 -6.55 -16.03
C ALA A 113 -9.58 -6.39 -14.51
N LEU A 114 -10.71 -6.27 -13.82
CA LEU A 114 -10.81 -6.36 -12.36
C LEU A 114 -11.60 -7.61 -12.00
N ALA A 115 -11.06 -8.43 -11.09
CA ALA A 115 -11.68 -9.68 -10.64
C ALA A 115 -11.60 -9.82 -9.10
N SER A 116 -12.75 -9.76 -8.41
CA SER A 116 -12.83 -9.84 -6.94
C SER A 116 -13.92 -10.81 -6.48
N ASN A 117 -13.67 -11.49 -5.35
CA ASN A 117 -14.67 -12.33 -4.68
C ASN A 117 -15.84 -11.51 -4.08
N SER A 118 -15.74 -10.18 -4.07
CA SER A 118 -16.85 -9.28 -3.74
C SER A 118 -17.97 -9.35 -4.80
N PRO A 119 -19.24 -9.09 -4.42
CA PRO A 119 -20.32 -8.93 -5.38
C PRO A 119 -20.05 -7.76 -6.34
N ARG A 120 -20.55 -7.85 -7.57
CA ARG A 120 -20.38 -6.81 -8.59
C ARG A 120 -20.82 -5.44 -8.09
N SER A 121 -21.96 -5.34 -7.42
CA SER A 121 -22.46 -4.08 -6.84
C SER A 121 -21.45 -3.41 -5.92
N ASP A 122 -20.80 -4.20 -5.06
CA ASP A 122 -19.83 -3.72 -4.08
C ASP A 122 -18.55 -3.27 -4.78
N ILE A 123 -18.10 -4.02 -5.79
CA ILE A 123 -16.97 -3.60 -6.63
C ILE A 123 -17.23 -2.22 -7.23
N PHE A 124 -18.40 -2.00 -7.82
CA PHE A 124 -18.75 -0.71 -8.40
C PHE A 124 -18.77 0.40 -7.35
N ALA A 125 -19.35 0.17 -6.17
CA ALA A 125 -19.36 1.14 -5.10
C ALA A 125 -17.94 1.51 -4.65
N LYS A 126 -17.06 0.52 -4.49
CA LYS A 126 -15.65 0.71 -4.10
C LYS A 126 -14.85 1.53 -5.13
N ILE A 127 -15.00 1.25 -6.43
CA ILE A 127 -14.19 1.91 -7.47
C ILE A 127 -14.76 3.24 -7.97
N SER A 128 -16.04 3.52 -7.74
CA SER A 128 -16.69 4.74 -8.26
C SER A 128 -16.03 6.01 -7.74
N HIS A 129 -15.61 6.01 -6.47
CA HIS A 129 -14.92 7.15 -5.85
C HIS A 129 -13.51 7.40 -6.39
N GLN A 130 -12.94 6.43 -7.09
CA GLN A 130 -11.58 6.51 -7.63
C GLN A 130 -11.55 6.92 -9.10
N GLY A 131 -12.70 6.98 -9.78
CA GLY A 131 -12.76 7.23 -11.23
C GLY A 131 -12.09 6.13 -12.06
N TRP A 132 -12.03 4.90 -11.53
CA TRP A 132 -11.33 3.79 -12.19
C TRP A 132 -12.21 2.98 -13.12
N LYS A 133 -13.54 3.13 -13.06
CA LYS A 133 -14.50 2.29 -13.80
C LYS A 133 -14.17 2.20 -15.29
N GLU A 134 -13.82 3.32 -15.92
CA GLU A 134 -13.52 3.42 -17.35
C GLU A 134 -12.11 2.92 -17.71
N SER A 135 -11.31 2.51 -16.72
CA SER A 135 -9.96 1.97 -16.92
C SER A 135 -9.96 0.46 -17.12
N PHE A 136 -11.09 -0.22 -16.87
CA PHE A 136 -11.21 -1.68 -16.97
C PHE A 136 -12.01 -2.09 -18.21
N SER A 137 -11.43 -2.98 -19.02
CA SER A 137 -12.09 -3.64 -20.15
C SER A 137 -13.13 -4.65 -19.69
N ALA A 138 -12.93 -5.25 -18.52
CA ALA A 138 -13.89 -6.13 -17.88
C ALA A 138 -13.84 -5.97 -16.36
N ILE A 139 -15.00 -6.13 -15.72
CA ILE A 139 -15.13 -6.21 -14.26
C ILE A 139 -15.91 -7.49 -13.99
N VAL A 140 -15.45 -8.34 -13.08
CA VAL A 140 -16.08 -9.60 -12.70
C VAL A 140 -16.17 -9.70 -11.18
N GLY A 141 -17.40 -9.81 -10.67
CA GLY A 141 -17.69 -10.09 -9.27
C GLY A 141 -17.80 -11.58 -8.98
N GLY A 142 -17.64 -11.94 -7.70
CA GLY A 142 -17.78 -13.32 -7.23
C GLY A 142 -19.19 -13.89 -7.40
N ASP A 143 -20.19 -13.02 -7.50
CA ASP A 143 -21.60 -13.34 -7.79
C ASP A 143 -21.87 -13.60 -9.29
N GLU A 144 -20.89 -13.41 -10.16
CA GLU A 144 -20.99 -13.64 -11.61
C GLU A 144 -20.38 -14.99 -12.06
N VAL A 145 -19.90 -15.81 -11.12
CA VAL A 145 -19.27 -17.11 -11.40
C VAL A 145 -19.82 -18.20 -10.48
N GLU A 146 -19.69 -19.46 -10.89
CA GLU A 146 -20.17 -20.60 -10.10
C GLU A 146 -19.39 -20.74 -8.79
N LYS A 147 -18.06 -20.57 -8.85
CA LYS A 147 -17.17 -20.67 -7.69
C LYS A 147 -16.18 -19.52 -7.66
N GLY A 148 -16.13 -18.81 -6.54
CA GLY A 148 -15.11 -17.78 -6.28
C GLY A 148 -13.70 -18.37 -6.09
N LYS A 149 -12.71 -17.50 -5.89
CA LYS A 149 -11.33 -17.90 -5.55
C LYS A 149 -11.36 -18.80 -4.31
N PRO A 150 -10.67 -19.95 -4.28
CA PRO A 150 -9.54 -20.36 -5.13
C PRO A 150 -9.90 -21.06 -6.46
N SER A 151 -11.17 -21.16 -6.84
CA SER A 151 -11.54 -21.65 -8.17
C SER A 151 -11.02 -20.72 -9.26
N PRO A 152 -10.58 -21.22 -10.43
CA PRO A 152 -10.07 -20.37 -11.51
C PRO A 152 -11.18 -19.58 -12.23
N ASP A 153 -12.45 -19.89 -12.00
CA ASP A 153 -13.62 -19.42 -12.75
C ASP A 153 -13.63 -17.90 -12.92
N ILE A 154 -13.34 -17.14 -11.87
CA ILE A 154 -13.36 -15.67 -11.91
C ILE A 154 -12.31 -15.09 -12.86
N PHE A 155 -11.11 -15.68 -12.89
CA PHE A 155 -10.05 -15.23 -13.77
C PHE A 155 -10.28 -15.71 -15.21
N LEU A 156 -10.78 -16.93 -15.39
CA LEU A 156 -11.17 -17.45 -16.71
C LEU A 156 -12.29 -16.61 -17.34
N GLU A 157 -13.29 -16.22 -16.56
CA GLU A 157 -14.36 -15.33 -17.01
C GLU A 157 -13.83 -13.92 -17.33
N ALA A 158 -12.92 -13.37 -16.52
CA ALA A 158 -12.27 -12.09 -16.82
C ALA A 158 -11.46 -12.13 -18.12
N ALA A 159 -10.67 -13.20 -18.35
CA ALA A 159 -9.94 -13.39 -19.60
C ALA A 159 -10.89 -13.52 -20.80
N LYS A 160 -11.96 -14.31 -20.66
CA LYS A 160 -12.99 -14.46 -21.70
C LYS A 160 -13.64 -13.12 -22.08
N ARG A 161 -14.00 -12.28 -21.11
CA ARG A 161 -14.59 -10.94 -21.36
C ARG A 161 -13.61 -9.99 -22.06
N MET A 162 -12.31 -10.16 -21.85
CA MET A 162 -11.26 -9.43 -22.59
C MET A 162 -10.87 -10.09 -23.92
N ASN A 163 -11.45 -11.24 -24.28
CA ASN A 163 -11.02 -12.07 -25.40
C ASN A 163 -9.52 -12.46 -25.34
N ALA A 164 -9.04 -12.77 -24.13
CA ALA A 164 -7.66 -13.07 -23.83
C ALA A 164 -7.42 -14.59 -23.67
N THR A 165 -6.27 -15.07 -24.12
CA THR A 165 -5.77 -16.40 -23.78
C THR A 165 -5.20 -16.39 -22.36
N PRO A 166 -5.60 -17.32 -21.46
CA PRO A 166 -5.14 -17.29 -20.06
C PRO A 166 -3.61 -17.23 -19.87
N SER A 167 -2.83 -17.94 -20.69
CA SER A 167 -1.37 -17.91 -20.59
C SER A 167 -0.73 -16.56 -20.94
N ASN A 168 -1.47 -15.66 -21.58
CA ASN A 168 -1.04 -14.29 -21.91
C ASN A 168 -1.53 -13.25 -20.87
N CYS A 169 -2.18 -13.70 -19.80
CA CYS A 169 -2.68 -12.87 -18.71
C CYS A 169 -1.71 -12.88 -17.53
N LEU A 170 -1.53 -11.70 -16.94
CA LEU A 170 -0.84 -11.50 -15.67
C LEU A 170 -1.84 -11.10 -14.60
N VAL A 171 -1.99 -11.93 -13.58
CA VAL A 171 -2.80 -11.66 -12.39
C VAL A 171 -1.93 -10.95 -11.35
N ILE A 172 -2.46 -9.91 -10.71
CA ILE A 172 -1.84 -9.27 -9.54
C ILE A 172 -2.80 -9.43 -8.35
N GLU A 173 -2.31 -10.05 -7.27
CA GLU A 173 -3.13 -10.58 -6.17
C GLU A 173 -2.43 -10.51 -4.81
N ASP A 174 -3.15 -10.31 -3.70
CA ASP A 174 -2.59 -10.18 -2.35
C ASP A 174 -2.78 -11.41 -1.43
N SER A 175 -3.55 -12.39 -1.88
CA SER A 175 -4.13 -13.48 -1.08
C SER A 175 -3.78 -14.87 -1.62
N LEU A 176 -3.62 -15.84 -0.72
CA LEU A 176 -3.37 -17.23 -1.11
C LEU A 176 -4.49 -17.84 -1.97
N PRO A 177 -5.80 -17.64 -1.67
CA PRO A 177 -6.87 -18.13 -2.52
C PRO A 177 -6.79 -17.55 -3.93
N GLY A 178 -6.48 -16.26 -4.08
CA GLY A 178 -6.38 -15.63 -5.38
C GLY A 178 -5.15 -16.05 -6.17
N VAL A 179 -3.99 -16.20 -5.53
CA VAL A 179 -2.83 -16.79 -6.19
C VAL A 179 -3.15 -18.20 -6.68
N ALA A 180 -3.77 -19.05 -5.84
CA ALA A 180 -4.17 -20.40 -6.23
C ALA A 180 -5.13 -20.40 -7.43
N ALA A 181 -6.12 -19.50 -7.45
CA ALA A 181 -7.05 -19.34 -8.57
C ALA A 181 -6.33 -18.91 -9.86
N GLY A 182 -5.41 -17.94 -9.80
CA GLY A 182 -4.65 -17.47 -10.96
C GLY A 182 -3.79 -18.58 -11.56
N LYS A 183 -3.09 -19.34 -10.70
CA LYS A 183 -2.29 -20.50 -11.15
C LYS A 183 -3.17 -21.61 -11.72
N ALA A 184 -4.31 -21.93 -11.09
CA ALA A 184 -5.26 -22.92 -11.58
C ALA A 184 -5.88 -22.52 -12.94
N ALA A 185 -5.98 -21.23 -13.23
CA ALA A 185 -6.44 -20.70 -14.52
C ALA A 185 -5.37 -20.77 -15.62
N GLY A 186 -4.14 -21.21 -15.31
CA GLY A 186 -3.03 -21.26 -16.25
C GLY A 186 -2.43 -19.88 -16.56
N MET A 187 -2.58 -18.92 -15.65
CA MET A 187 -2.08 -17.55 -15.80
C MET A 187 -0.75 -17.35 -15.04
N HIS A 188 -0.04 -16.27 -15.38
CA HIS A 188 1.06 -15.77 -14.57
C HIS A 188 0.51 -14.94 -13.40
N VAL A 189 1.18 -14.99 -12.26
CA VAL A 189 0.71 -14.35 -11.02
C VAL A 189 1.85 -13.61 -10.33
N ILE A 190 1.64 -12.33 -10.03
CA ILE A 190 2.43 -11.56 -9.08
C ILE A 190 1.65 -11.48 -7.77
N ALA A 191 2.26 -11.95 -6.69
CA ALA A 191 1.73 -11.78 -5.36
C ALA A 191 2.18 -10.44 -4.75
N VAL A 192 1.25 -9.71 -4.13
CA VAL A 192 1.47 -8.47 -3.37
C VAL A 192 0.88 -8.63 -1.98
N PRO A 193 1.50 -9.44 -1.08
CA PRO A 193 0.85 -9.86 0.16
C PRO A 193 0.37 -8.69 1.01
N SER A 194 -0.93 -8.65 1.32
CA SER A 194 -1.51 -7.62 2.19
C SER A 194 -1.06 -7.75 3.65
N VAL A 195 -0.53 -8.92 4.02
CA VAL A 195 0.03 -9.20 5.34
C VAL A 195 1.56 -9.31 5.24
N PRO A 196 2.31 -8.44 5.94
CA PRO A 196 3.78 -8.46 5.92
C PRO A 196 4.37 -9.80 6.36
N LYS A 197 5.58 -10.10 5.86
CA LYS A 197 6.42 -11.25 6.29
C LYS A 197 5.84 -12.64 6.04
N LYS A 198 4.79 -12.76 5.23
CA LYS A 198 4.24 -14.05 4.76
C LYS A 198 4.70 -14.46 3.37
N THR A 199 5.74 -13.82 2.82
CA THR A 199 6.22 -14.04 1.44
C THR A 199 6.54 -15.50 1.11
N VAL A 200 6.98 -16.30 2.08
CA VAL A 200 7.23 -17.75 1.92
C VAL A 200 5.95 -18.53 1.59
N GLU A 201 4.78 -18.08 2.09
CA GLU A 201 3.49 -18.72 1.83
C GLU A 201 3.06 -18.57 0.36
N PHE A 202 3.60 -17.58 -0.36
CA PHE A 202 3.26 -17.27 -1.76
C PHE A 202 4.18 -17.92 -2.79
N SER A 203 4.88 -19.01 -2.41
CA SER A 203 5.86 -19.71 -3.26
C SER A 203 5.35 -20.23 -4.61
N SER A 204 4.02 -20.32 -4.80
CA SER A 204 3.41 -20.70 -6.08
C SER A 204 3.23 -19.55 -7.07
N ALA A 205 3.37 -18.29 -6.62
CA ALA A 205 3.37 -17.13 -7.49
C ALA A 205 4.66 -17.06 -8.31
N ASP A 206 4.60 -16.43 -9.48
CA ASP A 206 5.75 -16.30 -10.37
C ASP A 206 6.69 -15.14 -9.93
N GLU A 207 6.16 -14.16 -9.21
CA GLU A 207 6.92 -13.10 -8.52
C GLU A 207 6.18 -12.68 -7.24
N VAL A 208 6.91 -12.31 -6.20
CA VAL A 208 6.36 -11.74 -4.96
C VAL A 208 7.01 -10.38 -4.75
N ILE A 209 6.19 -9.34 -4.56
CA ILE A 209 6.62 -7.97 -4.24
C ILE A 209 5.88 -7.49 -3.01
N ASP A 210 6.47 -6.60 -2.21
CA ASP A 210 5.82 -6.11 -0.98
C ASP A 210 4.87 -4.92 -1.25
N SER A 211 4.96 -4.32 -2.44
CA SER A 211 4.13 -3.18 -2.85
C SER A 211 4.02 -3.03 -4.36
N LEU A 212 2.90 -2.48 -4.84
CA LEU A 212 2.75 -2.08 -6.25
C LEU A 212 3.74 -0.98 -6.67
N LEU A 213 4.39 -0.27 -5.73
CA LEU A 213 5.49 0.65 -6.04
C LEU A 213 6.73 -0.07 -6.61
N GLU A 214 6.90 -1.35 -6.29
CA GLU A 214 8.05 -2.16 -6.70
C GLU A 214 7.83 -2.87 -8.04
N LEU A 215 6.60 -2.88 -8.54
CA LEU A 215 6.23 -3.54 -9.77
C LEU A 215 7.08 -3.02 -10.93
N ARG A 216 7.66 -3.95 -11.69
CA ARG A 216 8.43 -3.70 -12.92
C ARG A 216 7.73 -4.36 -14.11
N PRO A 217 6.83 -3.65 -14.81
CA PRO A 217 6.04 -4.22 -15.90
C PRO A 217 6.91 -4.82 -17.02
N GLU A 218 8.09 -4.27 -17.26
CA GLU A 218 9.02 -4.72 -18.28
C GLU A 218 9.57 -6.13 -18.05
N LYS A 219 9.59 -6.63 -16.81
CA LYS A 219 9.93 -8.05 -16.52
C LYS A 219 8.93 -9.01 -17.17
N TRP A 220 7.72 -8.54 -17.41
CA TRP A 220 6.59 -9.30 -17.95
C TRP A 220 6.33 -8.98 -19.42
N GLY A 221 7.17 -8.17 -20.06
CA GLY A 221 6.97 -7.72 -21.44
C GLY A 221 5.95 -6.60 -21.62
N LEU A 222 5.47 -6.01 -20.52
CA LEU A 222 4.60 -4.83 -20.55
C LEU A 222 5.45 -3.55 -20.67
N PRO A 223 4.87 -2.41 -21.14
CA PRO A 223 5.59 -1.15 -21.21
C PRO A 223 6.15 -0.72 -19.85
N PRO A 224 7.43 -0.30 -19.75
CA PRO A 224 8.03 0.12 -18.49
C PRO A 224 7.37 1.40 -17.97
N PHE A 225 7.38 1.59 -16.66
CA PHE A 225 7.06 2.89 -16.08
C PHE A 225 8.13 3.92 -16.46
N ASN A 226 7.71 5.13 -16.82
CA ASN A 226 8.60 6.23 -17.25
C ASN A 226 8.64 7.40 -16.26
N ASP A 227 8.23 7.17 -15.02
CA ASP A 227 8.04 8.18 -13.97
C ASP A 227 9.12 8.15 -12.88
N TRP A 228 10.10 7.26 -12.98
CA TRP A 228 11.29 7.30 -12.15
C TRP A 228 12.22 8.43 -12.62
N ILE A 229 12.64 9.27 -11.69
CA ILE A 229 13.49 10.42 -11.93
C ILE A 229 14.75 10.24 -11.08
N GLU A 230 15.89 10.06 -11.75
CA GLU A 230 17.21 9.92 -11.09
C GLU A 230 17.24 8.91 -9.93
N GLY A 231 16.57 7.76 -10.09
CA GLY A 231 16.52 6.71 -9.06
C GLY A 231 15.50 6.95 -7.94
N THR A 232 14.58 7.90 -8.13
CA THR A 232 13.47 8.19 -7.22
C THR A 232 12.12 8.11 -7.92
N LEU A 233 11.07 7.80 -7.15
CA LEU A 233 9.69 7.79 -7.59
C LEU A 233 8.92 8.93 -6.88
N PRO A 234 8.39 9.92 -7.61
CA PRO A 234 7.46 10.89 -7.02
C PRO A 234 6.23 10.18 -6.45
N ILE A 235 5.82 10.57 -5.24
CA ILE A 235 4.58 10.09 -4.62
C ILE A 235 3.67 11.27 -4.27
N GLU A 236 2.41 10.98 -3.95
CA GLU A 236 1.56 12.00 -3.34
C GLU A 236 2.15 12.41 -1.98
N PRO A 237 2.43 13.71 -1.76
CA PRO A 237 3.07 14.13 -0.53
C PRO A 237 2.19 13.88 0.68
N TRP A 238 2.82 13.47 1.76
CA TRP A 238 2.16 13.28 3.04
C TRP A 238 3.06 13.79 4.16
N PHE A 239 2.44 14.03 5.31
CA PHE A 239 3.03 14.83 6.37
C PHE A 239 2.85 14.16 7.72
N ILE A 240 3.92 14.12 8.50
CA ILE A 240 3.93 13.66 9.88
C ILE A 240 4.87 14.55 10.70
N GLY A 241 4.69 14.57 12.01
CA GLY A 241 5.57 15.33 12.89
C GLY A 241 5.26 15.10 14.35
N GLY A 242 6.16 15.62 15.19
CA GLY A 242 6.06 15.55 16.63
C GLY A 242 7.40 15.85 17.30
N PRO A 243 7.46 15.75 18.63
CA PRO A 243 8.69 15.98 19.37
C PRO A 243 9.70 14.86 19.10
N VAL A 244 10.96 15.23 18.89
CA VAL A 244 12.05 14.26 18.71
C VAL A 244 12.29 13.51 20.01
N ILE A 245 12.19 12.18 19.97
CA ILE A 245 12.40 11.32 21.14
C ILE A 245 13.73 10.55 21.06
N LYS A 246 14.20 10.07 22.22
CA LYS A 246 15.36 9.16 22.26
C LYS A 246 14.96 7.80 21.68
N GLY A 247 15.64 7.39 20.62
CA GLY A 247 15.53 6.03 20.08
C GLY A 247 16.44 5.03 20.80
N PHE A 248 16.53 3.81 20.26
CA PHE A 248 17.38 2.74 20.79
C PHE A 248 18.90 2.97 20.60
N GLY A 249 19.30 4.10 20.02
CA GLY A 249 20.70 4.47 19.79
C GLY A 249 21.43 3.63 18.74
N ARG A 250 20.74 2.76 17.99
CA ARG A 250 21.33 1.86 17.00
C ARG A 250 21.87 2.62 15.78
N GLY A 251 21.08 3.51 15.18
CA GLY A 251 21.51 4.32 14.03
C GLY A 251 22.78 5.13 14.32
N SER A 252 22.75 5.95 15.37
CA SER A 252 23.89 6.81 15.73
C SER A 252 25.12 6.01 16.20
N LYS A 253 24.98 5.08 17.15
CA LYS A 253 26.15 4.42 17.77
C LYS A 253 26.72 3.25 16.95
N VAL A 254 25.90 2.62 16.11
CA VAL A 254 26.31 1.43 15.34
C VAL A 254 26.50 1.74 13.86
N LEU A 255 25.67 2.62 13.28
CA LEU A 255 25.73 2.96 11.85
C LEU A 255 26.43 4.29 11.57
N GLY A 256 26.69 5.12 12.59
CA GLY A 256 27.21 6.48 12.39
C GLY A 256 26.19 7.44 11.76
N ILE A 257 24.90 7.07 11.76
CA ILE A 257 23.81 7.80 11.10
C ILE A 257 22.81 8.25 12.17
N PRO A 258 22.86 9.52 12.63
CA PRO A 258 21.96 10.02 13.65
C PRO A 258 20.53 10.14 13.09
N THR A 259 19.61 9.31 13.59
CA THR A 259 18.19 9.34 13.21
C THR A 259 17.36 10.08 14.27
N ALA A 260 16.44 10.94 13.81
CA ALA A 260 15.54 11.71 14.67
C ALA A 260 14.24 10.93 14.88
N ASN A 261 14.15 10.17 15.95
CA ASN A 261 13.00 9.29 16.19
C ASN A 261 11.76 10.11 16.56
N LEU A 262 10.60 9.68 16.07
CA LEU A 262 9.30 10.27 16.37
C LEU A 262 8.41 9.23 17.08
N PRO A 263 7.52 9.63 18.01
CA PRO A 263 6.61 8.71 18.70
C PRO A 263 5.53 8.20 17.74
N ALA A 264 5.49 6.89 17.51
CA ALA A 264 4.59 6.25 16.53
C ALA A 264 3.10 6.52 16.78
N GLU A 265 2.70 6.62 18.05
CA GLU A 265 1.30 6.81 18.50
C GLU A 265 0.59 8.00 17.82
N ASN A 266 1.34 9.07 17.47
CA ASN A 266 0.76 10.29 16.89
C ASN A 266 0.40 10.17 15.41
N PHE A 267 0.94 9.17 14.71
CA PHE A 267 0.80 9.02 13.26
C PHE A 267 0.74 7.56 12.82
N ALA A 268 0.43 6.63 13.73
CA ALA A 268 0.36 5.20 13.48
C ALA A 268 -0.60 4.89 12.31
N ASP A 269 -1.77 5.52 12.27
CA ASP A 269 -2.73 5.36 11.18
C ASP A 269 -2.13 5.77 9.83
N VAL A 270 -1.48 6.94 9.76
CA VAL A 270 -0.85 7.45 8.53
C VAL A 270 0.28 6.54 8.07
N VAL A 271 1.16 6.11 8.97
CA VAL A 271 2.31 5.25 8.62
C VAL A 271 1.84 3.84 8.24
N SER A 272 0.76 3.34 8.84
CA SER A 272 0.20 2.03 8.50
C SER A 272 -0.25 1.94 7.05
N GLU A 273 -0.74 3.05 6.48
CA GLU A 273 -1.21 3.17 5.09
C GLU A 273 -0.07 3.15 4.04
N HIS A 274 1.17 3.40 4.46
CA HIS A 274 2.33 3.46 3.57
C HIS A 274 3.10 2.14 3.58
N THR A 275 3.67 1.74 2.44
CA THR A 275 4.48 0.52 2.41
C THR A 275 5.79 0.68 3.17
N SER A 276 6.37 -0.44 3.59
CA SER A 276 7.75 -0.48 4.07
C SER A 276 8.71 -0.03 2.96
N GLY A 277 9.73 0.75 3.32
CA GLY A 277 10.76 1.16 2.38
C GLY A 277 11.51 2.42 2.77
N VAL A 278 12.32 2.90 1.84
CA VAL A 278 13.09 4.13 1.98
C VAL A 278 12.43 5.26 1.20
N TYR A 279 12.19 6.34 1.91
CA TYR A 279 11.52 7.55 1.46
C TYR A 279 12.43 8.76 1.63
N PHE A 280 12.06 9.88 1.03
CA PHE A 280 12.80 11.13 1.18
C PHE A 280 11.89 12.36 1.13
N GLY A 281 12.43 13.48 1.59
CA GLY A 281 11.71 14.74 1.59
C GLY A 281 12.37 15.84 2.40
N TRP A 282 11.55 16.68 3.01
CA TRP A 282 11.98 17.85 3.76
C TRP A 282 11.63 17.69 5.24
N ALA A 283 12.54 18.13 6.10
CA ALA A 283 12.41 18.15 7.54
C ALA A 283 12.48 19.59 8.05
N GLY A 284 11.45 20.05 8.75
CA GLY A 284 11.40 21.33 9.45
C GLY A 284 11.61 21.14 10.94
N LEU A 285 12.64 21.76 11.49
CA LEU A 285 12.90 21.88 12.92
C LEU A 285 12.48 23.27 13.40
N SER A 286 11.72 23.32 14.49
CA SER A 286 11.09 24.55 14.96
C SER A 286 12.06 25.69 15.27
N THR A 287 13.30 25.39 15.66
CA THR A 287 14.32 26.39 16.02
C THR A 287 15.50 26.44 15.05
N ARG A 288 15.70 25.39 14.24
CA ARG A 288 16.90 25.22 13.39
C ARG A 288 16.67 25.41 11.90
N GLY A 289 15.41 25.39 11.45
CA GLY A 289 15.06 25.61 10.05
C GLY A 289 14.77 24.33 9.27
N ILE A 290 14.95 24.36 7.94
CA ILE A 290 14.51 23.31 7.03
C ILE A 290 15.70 22.59 6.39
N TYR A 291 15.67 21.26 6.44
CA TYR A 291 16.72 20.36 5.98
C TYR A 291 16.18 19.33 5.00
N LYS A 292 17.05 18.82 4.13
CA LYS A 292 16.78 17.61 3.34
C LYS A 292 16.81 16.39 4.27
N MET A 293 15.99 15.39 3.99
CA MET A 293 15.98 14.15 4.77
C MET A 293 15.77 12.92 3.88
N VAL A 294 16.32 11.81 4.35
CA VAL A 294 16.01 10.44 3.91
C VAL A 294 15.43 9.69 5.11
N MET A 295 14.52 8.75 4.89
CA MET A 295 13.75 8.15 5.97
C MET A 295 13.44 6.69 5.67
N SER A 296 13.60 5.82 6.67
CA SER A 296 13.12 4.45 6.60
C SER A 296 11.74 4.34 7.24
N ILE A 297 10.85 3.56 6.62
CA ILE A 297 9.61 3.05 7.22
C ILE A 297 9.70 1.54 7.24
N GLY A 298 9.55 0.93 8.41
CA GLY A 298 9.70 -0.52 8.55
C GLY A 298 9.09 -1.12 9.80
N TRP A 299 9.04 -2.44 9.85
CA TRP A 299 8.57 -3.18 11.02
C TRP A 299 9.73 -3.50 11.96
N ASN A 300 9.63 -3.12 13.24
CA ASN A 300 10.65 -3.50 14.22
C ASN A 300 10.58 -5.01 14.54
N PRO A 301 11.55 -5.84 14.11
CA PRO A 301 11.44 -7.30 14.23
C PRO A 301 11.74 -7.83 15.64
N TYR A 302 12.37 -7.02 16.50
CA TYR A 302 12.92 -7.49 17.78
C TYR A 302 11.93 -7.44 18.95
N PHE A 303 10.80 -6.75 18.78
CA PHE A 303 9.84 -6.49 19.87
C PHE A 303 8.43 -7.05 19.61
N ASP A 304 8.27 -7.93 18.62
CA ASP A 304 6.94 -8.45 18.22
C ASP A 304 5.96 -7.29 17.90
N ASN A 305 6.52 -6.16 17.43
CA ASN A 305 5.81 -4.89 17.33
C ASN A 305 4.62 -5.00 16.37
N THR A 306 3.47 -4.51 16.83
CA THR A 306 2.24 -4.38 16.05
C THR A 306 2.22 -3.15 15.14
N GLU A 307 3.27 -2.32 15.17
CA GLU A 307 3.30 -1.01 14.48
C GLU A 307 4.63 -0.78 13.75
N LYS A 308 4.53 -0.08 12.62
CA LYS A 308 5.68 0.38 11.82
C LYS A 308 6.39 1.55 12.52
N THR A 309 7.71 1.56 12.44
CA THR A 309 8.55 2.67 12.92
C THR A 309 9.00 3.53 11.76
N VAL A 310 9.24 4.81 12.06
CA VAL A 310 9.76 5.79 11.11
C VAL A 310 11.08 6.33 11.64
N GLU A 311 12.12 6.25 10.82
CA GLU A 311 13.48 6.66 11.18
C GLU A 311 14.03 7.66 10.16
N PRO A 312 13.77 8.97 10.33
CA PRO A 312 14.31 9.99 9.46
C PRO A 312 15.77 10.31 9.83
N TRP A 313 16.61 10.39 8.82
CA TRP A 313 17.95 10.94 8.86
C TRP A 313 17.94 12.30 8.14
N LEU A 314 18.14 13.37 8.91
CA LEU A 314 18.35 14.70 8.36
C LEU A 314 19.76 14.74 7.76
N LEU A 315 19.87 15.14 6.50
CA LEU A 315 21.12 15.20 5.75
C LEU A 315 21.93 16.46 6.16
N HIS A 316 22.23 16.52 7.45
CA HIS A 316 22.95 17.61 8.09
C HIS A 316 23.68 17.08 9.33
N ASN A 317 24.85 17.66 9.64
CA ASN A 317 25.61 17.32 10.81
C ASN A 317 25.32 18.31 11.94
N PHE A 318 24.64 17.87 12.99
CA PHE A 318 24.37 18.68 14.18
C PHE A 318 25.49 18.50 15.20
N GLY A 319 25.95 19.59 15.82
CA GLY A 319 26.95 19.54 16.89
C GLY A 319 26.41 19.07 18.25
N GLU A 320 25.09 18.93 18.36
CA GLU A 320 24.39 18.58 19.60
C GLU A 320 23.08 17.82 19.26
N ASP A 321 22.58 17.06 20.23
CA ASP A 321 21.27 16.43 20.16
C ASP A 321 20.15 17.49 20.29
N PHE A 322 19.01 17.24 19.64
CA PHE A 322 17.83 18.14 19.67
C PHE A 322 16.56 17.41 20.14
N TYR A 323 16.69 16.56 21.16
CA TYR A 323 15.52 15.89 21.76
C TYR A 323 14.50 16.89 22.31
N GLY A 324 13.22 16.59 22.11
CA GLY A 324 12.10 17.45 22.48
C GLY A 324 11.82 18.58 21.50
N GLU A 325 12.71 18.84 20.54
CA GLU A 325 12.43 19.80 19.46
C GLU A 325 11.33 19.25 18.55
N GLU A 326 10.45 20.13 18.09
CA GLU A 326 9.38 19.78 17.16
C GLU A 326 9.96 19.55 15.76
N LEU A 327 9.86 18.32 15.27
CA LEU A 327 10.26 17.90 13.93
C LEU A 327 9.01 17.65 13.06
N ARG A 328 9.02 18.22 11.86
CA ARG A 328 7.95 18.10 10.86
C ARG A 328 8.50 17.59 9.56
N LEU A 329 7.88 16.56 9.01
CA LEU A 329 8.35 15.86 7.83
C LEU A 329 7.33 16.06 6.70
N ALA A 330 7.81 16.51 5.55
CA ALA A 330 7.10 16.47 4.28
C ALA A 330 7.74 15.38 3.43
N ILE A 331 7.07 14.24 3.29
CA ILE A 331 7.55 13.11 2.50
C ILE A 331 7.04 13.30 1.08
N VAL A 332 7.93 13.27 0.09
CA VAL A 332 7.61 13.67 -1.29
C VAL A 332 7.99 12.63 -2.34
N GLY A 333 8.74 11.61 -1.95
CA GLY A 333 9.14 10.56 -2.87
C GLY A 333 9.61 9.29 -2.17
N TYR A 334 9.72 8.24 -2.99
CA TYR A 334 10.16 6.91 -2.61
C TYR A 334 11.46 6.57 -3.36
N ILE A 335 12.36 5.84 -2.72
CA ILE A 335 13.65 5.42 -3.31
C ILE A 335 13.63 3.93 -3.63
N ARG A 336 13.28 3.09 -2.64
CA ARG A 336 13.40 1.62 -2.77
C ARG A 336 12.68 0.87 -1.65
N PRO A 337 12.44 -0.44 -1.79
CA PRO A 337 11.96 -1.27 -0.71
C PRO A 337 13.01 -1.49 0.37
N GLU A 338 12.55 -1.96 1.54
CA GLU A 338 13.45 -2.53 2.54
C GLU A 338 14.14 -3.76 1.96
N ALA A 339 15.39 -3.98 2.35
CA ALA A 339 16.18 -5.10 1.86
C ALA A 339 17.02 -5.69 2.98
N ASN A 340 17.24 -7.00 2.93
CA ASN A 340 18.24 -7.65 3.76
C ASN A 340 19.63 -7.45 3.15
N PHE A 341 20.61 -7.18 4.01
CA PHE A 341 21.99 -6.94 3.60
C PHE A 341 22.91 -8.04 4.14
N PRO A 342 23.88 -8.51 3.34
CA PRO A 342 24.80 -9.58 3.74
C PRO A 342 25.77 -9.13 4.85
N SER A 343 26.03 -7.82 4.99
CA SER A 343 26.90 -7.27 6.03
C SER A 343 26.44 -5.89 6.50
N LEU A 344 26.90 -5.49 7.70
CA LEU A 344 26.68 -4.15 8.23
C LEU A 344 27.26 -3.06 7.32
N GLU A 345 28.42 -3.31 6.74
CA GLU A 345 29.08 -2.38 5.81
C GLU A 345 28.22 -2.13 4.57
N SER A 346 27.71 -3.19 3.94
CA SER A 346 26.83 -3.06 2.77
C SER A 346 25.52 -2.33 3.08
N LEU A 347 24.99 -2.48 4.31
CA LEU A 347 23.85 -1.70 4.79
C LEU A 347 24.21 -0.21 4.92
N ILE A 348 25.33 0.11 5.57
CA ILE A 348 25.80 1.49 5.76
C ILE A 348 26.06 2.17 4.41
N GLU A 349 26.79 1.51 3.51
CA GLU A 349 27.04 1.98 2.15
C GLU A 349 25.74 2.30 1.44
N ARG A 350 24.75 1.40 1.53
CA ARG A 350 23.45 1.62 0.90
C ARG A 350 22.69 2.79 1.50
N ILE A 351 22.71 2.97 2.83
CA ILE A 351 22.04 4.13 3.45
C ILE A 351 22.70 5.45 2.99
N HIS A 352 24.04 5.49 2.87
CA HIS A 352 24.72 6.66 2.33
C HIS A 352 24.41 6.91 0.85
N GLU A 353 24.26 5.86 0.04
CA GLU A 353 23.77 5.99 -1.34
C GLU A 353 22.36 6.57 -1.39
N ASP A 354 21.45 6.07 -0.56
CA ASP A 354 20.08 6.58 -0.46
C ASP A 354 20.07 8.07 -0.06
N GLY A 355 20.95 8.48 0.86
CA GLY A 355 21.16 9.89 1.22
C GLY A 355 21.65 10.75 0.06
N LYS A 356 22.61 10.26 -0.74
CA LYS A 356 23.10 10.98 -1.94
C LYS A 356 22.01 11.09 -3.02
N ILE A 357 21.18 10.06 -3.19
CA ILE A 357 20.04 10.07 -4.12
C ILE A 357 19.03 11.13 -3.66
N ALA A 358 18.63 11.09 -2.39
CA ALA A 358 17.71 12.06 -1.81
C ALA A 358 18.23 13.50 -1.93
N GLU A 359 19.52 13.72 -1.64
CA GLU A 359 20.13 15.04 -1.70
C GLU A 359 20.02 15.67 -3.10
N LYS A 360 20.39 14.90 -4.14
CA LYS A 360 20.30 15.35 -5.53
C LYS A 360 18.85 15.53 -5.98
N ALA A 361 18.00 14.54 -5.69
CA ALA A 361 16.59 14.57 -6.08
C ALA A 361 15.88 15.80 -5.51
N LEU A 362 16.13 16.18 -4.24
CA LEU A 362 15.46 17.31 -3.60
C LEU A 362 15.80 18.67 -4.22
N ASP A 363 16.85 18.79 -5.04
CA ASP A 363 17.14 20.00 -5.81
C ASP A 363 16.34 20.09 -7.12
N LEU A 364 15.72 19.00 -7.57
CA LEU A 364 14.87 19.01 -8.76
C LEU A 364 13.56 19.78 -8.50
N PRO A 365 13.06 20.60 -9.45
CA PRO A 365 11.89 21.47 -9.22
C PRO A 365 10.64 20.77 -8.69
N ILE A 366 10.39 19.52 -9.11
CA ILE A 366 9.23 18.72 -8.67
C ILE A 366 9.23 18.45 -7.16
N TYR A 367 10.42 18.33 -6.55
CA TYR A 367 10.60 18.06 -5.13
C TYR A 367 10.98 19.32 -4.35
N ALA A 368 11.76 20.22 -4.94
CA ALA A 368 12.23 21.46 -4.32
C ALA A 368 11.09 22.37 -3.86
N ARG A 369 9.98 22.40 -4.61
CA ARG A 369 8.79 23.20 -4.27
C ARG A 369 8.20 22.90 -2.88
N TYR A 370 8.43 21.70 -2.35
CA TYR A 370 7.91 21.31 -1.03
C TYR A 370 8.73 21.85 0.14
N LYS A 371 9.93 22.39 -0.11
CA LYS A 371 10.73 23.10 0.90
C LYS A 371 9.97 24.29 1.50
N ASP A 372 9.12 24.92 0.72
CA ASP A 372 8.33 26.07 1.12
C ASP A 372 6.95 25.70 1.69
N SER A 373 6.70 24.40 1.92
CA SER A 373 5.45 23.94 2.54
C SER A 373 5.21 24.65 3.88
N PRO A 374 4.03 25.28 4.09
CA PRO A 374 3.69 25.91 5.36
C PRO A 374 3.76 24.94 6.55
N TYR A 375 3.53 23.65 6.30
CA TYR A 375 3.62 22.58 7.30
C TYR A 375 5.00 22.52 7.95
N LEU A 376 6.08 22.82 7.22
CA LEU A 376 7.45 22.74 7.74
C LEU A 376 7.80 23.91 8.67
N ARG A 377 7.02 24.99 8.66
CA ARG A 377 7.32 26.25 9.38
C ARG A 377 6.37 26.52 10.54
N ASN A 378 5.08 26.22 10.38
CA ASN A 378 4.07 26.60 11.36
C ASN A 378 3.79 25.49 12.39
N PRO A 379 3.47 25.84 13.65
CA PRO A 379 2.89 24.90 14.61
C PRO A 379 1.60 24.29 14.04
N LEU A 380 1.42 22.98 14.24
CA LEU A 380 0.16 22.31 13.94
C LEU A 380 -0.97 23.03 14.70
N GLN A 381 -1.93 23.61 13.98
CA GLN A 381 -3.27 23.75 14.54
C GLN A 381 -3.83 22.32 14.62
N GLN A 382 -4.04 21.82 15.82
CA GLN A 382 -4.74 20.56 16.03
C GLN A 382 -6.16 20.70 15.46
N GLY A 383 -6.48 19.88 14.45
CA GLY A 383 -7.86 19.59 14.04
C GLY A 383 -8.50 20.58 13.06
N SER A 384 -8.57 20.20 11.79
CA SER A 384 -9.82 20.16 11.01
C SER A 384 -9.55 19.53 9.65
N ALA A 385 -9.85 18.24 9.56
CA ALA A 385 -10.23 17.65 8.30
C ALA A 385 -11.70 18.04 8.03
N SER A 386 -11.91 19.16 7.34
CA SER A 386 -13.11 19.51 6.55
C SER A 386 -13.21 21.04 6.41
N ASP A 387 -12.76 21.58 5.29
CA ASP A 387 -13.56 22.49 4.45
C ASP A 387 -12.67 23.11 3.36
N GLY A 388 -12.96 22.70 2.13
CA GLY A 388 -12.34 23.23 0.92
C GLY A 388 -13.40 23.41 -0.17
N SER A 389 -14.56 23.97 0.18
CA SER A 389 -15.51 24.47 -0.79
C SER A 389 -16.33 25.61 -0.18
N GLN A 390 -15.87 26.84 -0.39
CA GLN A 390 -16.70 28.02 -0.68
C GLN A 390 -15.83 29.27 -0.62
N ALA A 391 -15.58 29.89 -1.78
CA ALA A 391 -15.70 31.33 -2.01
C ALA A 391 -15.05 31.68 -3.36
N GLU A 392 -15.86 31.75 -4.42
CA GLU A 392 -15.59 32.67 -5.54
C GLU A 392 -16.86 32.88 -6.37
N GLN A 393 -17.81 33.64 -5.82
CA GLN A 393 -18.76 34.43 -6.60
C GLN A 393 -19.03 35.73 -5.85
N ASN A 394 -18.31 36.79 -6.25
CA ASN A 394 -18.86 38.14 -6.41
C ASN A 394 -17.76 39.12 -6.83
N SER A 395 -17.69 39.41 -8.13
CA SER A 395 -17.38 40.77 -8.61
C SER A 395 -17.77 40.93 -10.09
N LYS A 396 -18.87 41.67 -10.26
CA LYS A 396 -19.34 42.40 -11.46
C LYS A 396 -19.99 41.61 -12.59
#